data_AF-A0A0G8AWL6-F1
#
_entry.id   AF-A0A0G8AWL6-F1
#
_cell.length_a   1.000
_cell.length_b   1.000
_cell.length_c   1.000
_cell.angle_alpha   90.00
_cell.angle_beta   90.00
_cell.angle_gamma   90.00
#
_symmetry.space_group_name_H-M   'P 1'
#
loop_
_entity.id
_entity.type
_entity.pdbx_description
1 polymer ?
#
loop_
_entity_poly.entity_id
_entity_poly.type
_entity_poly.pdbx_seq_one_letter_code
_entity_poly.pdbx_strand_id
1 'polypeptide(L)'
;MKSAYCLVSKTKLETALVRLAQERVFLDVANLVISSIRADQKTNWVQNFTNPADFVSREAAVEQLISQEAFVRRREQASEMLSQGELTERFDKRLALMTGGQETLTYGTGRWIEMISGKKVLPQLLNSGGFKVKDANGQRLTSEEMEKEIVKELAVKNVDSRPRDLGTLQQLIQNRVTST
;
A
#
# COMPACT_ATOMS: atom_id res chain seq x y z
N MET A 1 22.11 9.61 -11.52
CA MET A 1 22.93 9.99 -10.34
C MET A 1 23.07 8.80 -9.40
N LYS A 2 24.25 8.55 -8.81
CA LYS A 2 24.48 7.54 -7.77
C LYS A 2 24.35 8.19 -6.38
N SER A 3 23.61 7.59 -5.45
CA SER A 3 23.60 8.00 -4.04
C SER A 3 25.00 7.79 -3.44
N ALA A 4 25.41 8.68 -2.54
CA ALA A 4 26.68 8.55 -1.82
C ALA A 4 26.69 7.37 -0.83
N TYR A 5 25.50 6.88 -0.44
CA TYR A 5 25.32 5.78 0.50
C TYR A 5 25.21 4.41 -0.16
N CYS A 6 24.95 4.37 -1.48
CA CYS A 6 24.80 3.14 -2.23
C CYS A 6 26.16 2.61 -2.71
N LEU A 7 26.57 1.45 -2.19
CA LEU A 7 27.85 0.82 -2.52
C LEU A 7 27.75 -0.23 -3.64
N VAL A 8 26.54 -0.54 -4.08
CA VAL A 8 26.27 -1.59 -5.08
C VAL A 8 25.84 -1.00 -6.42
N SER A 9 25.97 -1.80 -7.49
CA SER A 9 25.49 -1.41 -8.81
C SER A 9 23.97 -1.38 -8.88
N LYS A 10 23.43 -0.63 -9.84
CA LYS A 10 21.99 -0.58 -10.14
C LYS A 10 21.42 -1.99 -10.34
N THR A 11 22.10 -2.82 -11.14
CA THR A 11 21.69 -4.22 -11.39
C THR A 11 21.59 -5.03 -10.10
N LYS A 12 22.55 -4.89 -9.17
CA LYS A 12 22.50 -5.59 -7.88
C LYS A 12 21.31 -5.14 -7.02
N LEU A 13 20.97 -3.85 -7.04
CA LEU A 13 19.78 -3.34 -6.35
C LEU A 13 18.49 -3.88 -6.96
N GLU A 14 18.39 -3.89 -8.30
CA GLU A 14 17.23 -4.41 -9.01
C GLU A 14 17.04 -5.91 -8.72
N THR A 15 18.12 -6.70 -8.74
CA THR A 15 18.08 -8.12 -8.37
C THR A 15 17.64 -8.32 -6.92
N ALA A 16 18.18 -7.54 -5.98
CA ALA A 16 17.79 -7.62 -4.57
C ALA A 16 16.31 -7.25 -4.37
N LEU A 17 15.84 -6.21 -5.05
CA LEU A 17 14.46 -5.75 -4.99
C LEU A 17 13.51 -6.81 -5.57
N VAL A 18 13.82 -7.37 -6.74
CA VAL A 18 13.03 -8.45 -7.35
C VAL A 18 12.94 -9.65 -6.43
N ARG A 19 14.06 -10.08 -5.81
CA ARG A 19 14.06 -11.19 -4.85
C ARG A 19 13.12 -10.93 -3.67
N LEU A 20 13.25 -9.76 -3.03
CA LEU A 20 12.42 -9.39 -1.88
C LEU A 20 10.93 -9.27 -2.25
N ALA A 21 10.63 -8.78 -3.46
CA ALA A 21 9.27 -8.70 -3.97
C ALA A 21 8.71 -10.10 -4.29
N GLN A 22 9.52 -10.99 -4.86
CA GLN A 22 9.12 -12.35 -5.21
C GLN A 22 8.71 -13.15 -3.96
N GLU A 23 9.43 -12.98 -2.86
CA GLU A 23 9.12 -13.62 -1.56
C GLU A 23 7.75 -13.20 -1.00
N ARG A 24 7.17 -12.12 -1.49
CA ARG A 24 5.94 -11.52 -0.94
C ARG A 24 4.78 -11.43 -1.93
N VAL A 25 5.02 -11.60 -3.23
CA VAL A 25 4.05 -11.31 -4.29
C VAL A 25 2.70 -11.98 -4.04
N PHE A 26 2.67 -13.27 -3.71
CA PHE A 26 1.43 -13.99 -3.45
C PHE A 26 0.71 -13.52 -2.18
N LEU A 27 1.46 -13.20 -1.13
CA LEU A 27 0.90 -12.65 0.11
C LEU A 27 0.26 -11.28 -0.14
N ASP A 28 0.93 -10.41 -0.88
CA ASP A 28 0.42 -9.08 -1.18
C ASP A 28 -0.77 -9.13 -2.14
N VAL A 29 -0.79 -10.04 -3.12
CA VAL A 29 -1.98 -10.33 -3.96
C VAL A 29 -3.16 -10.76 -3.09
N ALA A 30 -2.97 -11.73 -2.19
CA ALA A 30 -4.04 -12.20 -1.31
C ALA A 30 -4.62 -11.07 -0.45
N ASN A 31 -3.75 -10.22 0.12
CA ASN A 31 -4.17 -9.06 0.90
C ASN A 31 -4.93 -8.02 0.07
N LEU A 32 -4.54 -7.82 -1.19
CA LEU A 32 -5.25 -6.94 -2.12
C LEU A 32 -6.64 -7.49 -2.46
N VAL A 33 -6.78 -8.81 -2.65
CA VAL A 33 -8.08 -9.45 -2.86
C VAL A 33 -8.98 -9.21 -1.64
N ILE A 34 -8.49 -9.48 -0.43
CA ILE A 34 -9.24 -9.23 0.82
C ILE A 34 -9.66 -7.76 0.91
N SER A 35 -8.74 -6.83 0.61
CA SER A 35 -9.00 -5.40 0.67
C SER A 35 -10.06 -4.97 -0.35
N SER A 36 -10.03 -5.54 -1.56
CA SER A 36 -11.04 -5.27 -2.59
C SER A 36 -12.42 -5.74 -2.19
N ILE A 37 -12.54 -6.97 -1.65
CA ILE A 37 -13.81 -7.51 -1.17
C ILE A 37 -14.36 -6.64 -0.03
N ARG A 38 -13.51 -6.23 0.91
CA ARG A 38 -13.93 -5.31 1.99
C ARG A 38 -14.42 -3.97 1.45
N ALA A 39 -13.81 -3.44 0.39
CA ALA A 39 -14.23 -2.20 -0.23
C ALA A 39 -15.61 -2.36 -0.90
N ASP A 40 -15.79 -3.41 -1.69
CA ASP A 40 -17.06 -3.74 -2.34
C ASP A 40 -18.19 -3.93 -1.30
N GLN A 41 -17.84 -4.52 -0.14
CA GLN A 41 -18.78 -4.76 0.95
C GLN A 41 -19.24 -3.49 1.69
N LYS A 42 -18.55 -2.35 1.55
CA LYS A 42 -18.92 -1.07 2.19
C LYS A 42 -20.00 -0.28 1.44
N THR A 43 -20.40 -0.73 0.26
CA THR A 43 -21.40 -0.04 -0.57
C THR A 43 -22.76 0.03 0.14
N ASN A 44 -23.51 1.14 0.02
CA ASN A 44 -24.88 1.21 0.52
C ASN A 44 -25.80 0.30 -0.31
N TRP A 45 -26.34 -0.76 0.29
CA TRP A 45 -27.12 -1.78 -0.41
C TRP A 45 -28.57 -1.90 0.08
N VAL A 46 -28.93 -1.16 1.14
CA VAL A 46 -30.30 -1.09 1.67
C VAL A 46 -30.66 0.36 1.94
N GLN A 47 -31.90 0.74 1.62
CA GLN A 47 -32.42 2.05 1.97
C GLN A 47 -32.94 2.03 3.41
N ASN A 48 -32.69 3.12 4.13
CA ASN A 48 -33.28 3.30 5.46
C ASN A 48 -34.80 3.50 5.33
N PHE A 49 -35.54 2.97 6.30
CA PHE A 49 -36.97 3.26 6.42
C PHE A 49 -37.20 4.74 6.72
N THR A 50 -38.21 5.34 6.09
CA THR A 50 -38.44 6.79 6.15
C THR A 50 -39.81 7.18 6.72
N ASN A 51 -40.78 6.28 6.77
CA ASN A 51 -42.14 6.57 7.23
C ASN A 51 -42.39 6.01 8.64
N PRO A 52 -42.51 6.85 9.69
CA PRO A 52 -42.76 6.39 11.05
C PRO A 52 -44.11 5.68 11.25
N ALA A 53 -45.10 5.95 10.39
CA ALA A 53 -46.42 5.33 10.49
C ALA A 53 -46.40 3.82 10.24
N ASP A 54 -45.35 3.29 9.60
CA ASP A 54 -45.18 1.85 9.36
C ASP A 54 -44.58 1.12 10.60
N PHE A 55 -44.20 1.87 11.64
CA PHE A 55 -43.47 1.41 12.84
C PHE A 55 -44.26 1.71 14.13
N VAL A 56 -45.57 1.44 14.12
CA VAL A 56 -46.50 1.73 15.23
C VAL A 56 -46.29 0.87 16.48
N SER A 57 -45.60 -0.26 16.35
CA SER A 57 -45.28 -1.15 17.46
C SER A 57 -43.93 -1.82 17.25
N ARG A 58 -43.38 -2.43 18.31
CA ARG A 58 -42.16 -3.22 18.25
C ARG A 58 -42.31 -4.38 17.25
N GLU A 59 -43.45 -5.04 17.26
CA GLU A 59 -43.74 -6.20 16.42
C GLU A 59 -43.78 -5.80 14.95
N ALA A 60 -44.48 -4.71 14.62
CA ALA A 60 -44.53 -4.17 13.26
C ALA A 60 -43.13 -3.75 12.77
N ALA A 61 -42.33 -3.10 13.63
CA ALA A 61 -40.96 -2.73 13.31
C ALA A 61 -40.07 -3.94 12.99
N VAL A 62 -40.20 -5.02 13.77
CA VAL A 62 -39.45 -6.26 13.54
C VAL A 62 -39.92 -6.92 12.24
N GLU A 63 -41.23 -6.99 11.99
CA GLU A 63 -41.79 -7.57 10.76
C GLU A 63 -41.31 -6.84 9.50
N GLN A 64 -41.31 -5.50 9.51
CA GLN A 64 -40.75 -4.68 8.43
C GLN A 64 -39.26 -4.92 8.22
N LEU A 65 -38.50 -5.12 9.30
CA LEU A 65 -37.07 -5.39 9.20
C LEU A 65 -36.78 -6.78 8.60
N ILE A 66 -37.48 -7.83 9.04
CA ILE A 66 -37.21 -9.20 8.57
C ILE A 66 -37.74 -9.47 7.16
N SER A 67 -38.77 -8.73 6.73
CA SER A 67 -39.36 -8.86 5.38
C SER A 67 -38.55 -8.15 4.29
N GLN A 68 -37.52 -7.40 4.68
CA GLN A 68 -36.71 -6.64 3.73
C GLN A 68 -35.85 -7.57 2.84
N GLU A 69 -36.29 -7.74 1.59
CA GLU A 69 -35.63 -8.58 0.57
C GLU A 69 -34.16 -8.21 0.34
N ALA A 70 -33.79 -6.95 0.56
CA ALA A 70 -32.42 -6.49 0.42
C ALA A 70 -31.44 -7.31 1.29
N PHE A 71 -31.87 -7.78 2.47
CA PHE A 71 -31.04 -8.64 3.33
C PHE A 71 -30.78 -10.02 2.70
N VAL A 72 -31.79 -10.61 2.06
CA VAL A 72 -31.66 -11.91 1.38
C VAL A 72 -30.71 -11.79 0.19
N ARG A 73 -30.94 -10.79 -0.67
CA ARG A 73 -30.07 -10.52 -1.83
C ARG A 73 -28.64 -10.23 -1.40
N ARG A 74 -28.46 -9.48 -0.30
CA ARG A 74 -27.12 -9.17 0.21
C ARG A 74 -26.37 -10.42 0.67
N ARG A 75 -27.06 -11.36 1.32
CA ARG A 75 -26.46 -12.62 1.75
C ARG A 75 -26.00 -13.45 0.56
N GLU A 76 -26.81 -13.54 -0.49
CA GLU A 76 -26.47 -14.26 -1.73
C GLU A 76 -25.25 -13.63 -2.41
N GLN A 77 -25.26 -12.31 -2.60
CA GLN A 77 -24.12 -11.58 -3.16
C GLN A 77 -22.84 -11.78 -2.34
N ALA A 78 -22.92 -11.70 -1.01
CA ALA A 78 -21.77 -11.94 -0.15
C ALA A 78 -21.26 -13.38 -0.27
N SER A 79 -22.16 -14.35 -0.39
CA SER A 79 -21.79 -15.76 -0.58
C SER A 79 -21.08 -15.99 -1.93
N GLU A 80 -21.59 -15.39 -3.01
CA GLU A 80 -20.99 -15.46 -4.34
C GLU A 80 -19.59 -14.81 -4.36
N MET A 81 -19.47 -13.61 -3.79
CA MET A 81 -18.21 -12.88 -3.68
C MET A 81 -17.12 -13.63 -2.89
N LEU A 82 -17.53 -14.48 -1.95
CA LEU A 82 -16.64 -15.26 -1.09
C LEU A 82 -16.52 -16.72 -1.57
N SER A 83 -17.13 -17.06 -2.70
CA SER A 83 -17.01 -18.40 -3.29
C SER A 83 -15.57 -18.67 -3.71
N GLN A 84 -15.18 -19.95 -3.68
CA GLN A 84 -13.84 -20.35 -4.09
C GLN A 84 -13.51 -19.90 -5.53
N GLY A 85 -14.47 -20.03 -6.45
CA GLY A 85 -14.29 -19.63 -7.85
C GLY A 85 -13.99 -18.14 -7.99
N GLU A 86 -14.81 -17.29 -7.36
CA GLU A 86 -14.62 -15.83 -7.42
C GLU A 86 -13.32 -15.39 -6.73
N LEU A 87 -12.97 -16.01 -5.59
CA LEU A 87 -11.71 -15.72 -4.89
C LEU A 87 -10.49 -16.08 -5.74
N THR A 88 -10.50 -17.25 -6.39
CA THR A 88 -9.44 -17.68 -7.30
C THR A 88 -9.35 -16.75 -8.51
N GLU A 89 -10.48 -16.42 -9.15
CA GLU A 89 -10.49 -15.52 -10.30
C GLU A 89 -9.95 -14.12 -9.95
N ARG A 90 -10.36 -13.57 -8.80
CA ARG A 90 -9.83 -12.28 -8.31
C ARG A 90 -8.34 -12.36 -8.04
N PHE A 91 -7.89 -13.45 -7.43
CA PHE A 91 -6.47 -13.68 -7.15
C PHE A 91 -5.66 -13.70 -8.46
N ASP A 92 -6.08 -14.51 -9.44
CA ASP A 92 -5.37 -14.68 -10.70
C ASP A 92 -5.35 -13.39 -11.51
N LYS A 93 -6.47 -12.65 -11.58
CA LYS A 93 -6.52 -11.32 -12.22
C LYS A 93 -5.55 -10.35 -11.57
N ARG A 94 -5.46 -10.33 -10.24
CA ARG A 94 -4.56 -9.44 -9.50
C ARG A 94 -3.10 -9.85 -9.65
N LEU A 95 -2.82 -11.15 -9.60
CA LEU A 95 -1.49 -11.70 -9.83
C LEU A 95 -1.01 -11.35 -11.24
N ALA A 96 -1.81 -11.61 -12.27
CA ALA A 96 -1.48 -11.27 -13.65
C ALA A 96 -1.19 -9.78 -13.84
N LEU A 97 -1.96 -8.90 -13.19
CA LEU A 97 -1.70 -7.45 -13.19
C LEU A 97 -0.37 -7.11 -12.51
N MET A 98 -0.05 -7.75 -11.39
CA MET A 98 1.19 -7.52 -10.65
C MET A 98 2.42 -8.02 -11.41
N THR A 99 2.35 -9.22 -11.98
CA THR A 99 3.51 -9.88 -12.61
C THR A 99 3.62 -9.60 -14.12
N GLY A 100 2.60 -8.99 -14.73
CA GLY A 100 2.51 -8.89 -16.19
C GLY A 100 2.25 -10.25 -16.85
N GLY A 101 1.64 -11.19 -16.14
CA GLY A 101 1.40 -12.56 -16.59
C GLY A 101 2.62 -13.49 -16.48
N GLN A 102 3.72 -13.04 -15.88
CA GLN A 102 4.91 -13.86 -15.66
C GLN A 102 4.84 -14.64 -14.34
N GLU A 103 5.49 -15.80 -14.29
CA GLU A 103 5.61 -16.61 -13.06
C GLU A 103 6.67 -16.03 -12.10
N THR A 104 7.77 -15.52 -12.66
CA THR A 104 8.83 -14.84 -11.92
C THR A 104 8.79 -13.34 -12.20
N LEU A 105 8.92 -12.53 -11.16
CA LEU A 105 8.98 -11.08 -11.28
C LEU A 105 10.24 -10.65 -12.05
N THR A 106 10.03 -9.78 -13.02
CA THR A 106 11.11 -9.10 -13.74
C THR A 106 11.02 -7.60 -13.47
N TYR A 107 12.17 -6.97 -13.23
CA TYR A 107 12.22 -5.52 -13.05
C TYR A 107 11.70 -4.79 -14.30
N GLY A 108 10.79 -3.84 -14.11
CA GLY A 108 10.14 -3.10 -15.20
C GLY A 108 8.99 -3.83 -15.90
N THR A 109 8.62 -5.04 -15.46
CA THR A 109 7.47 -5.78 -16.00
C THR A 109 6.35 -5.87 -14.96
N GLY A 110 5.10 -5.71 -15.40
CA GLY A 110 3.93 -5.72 -14.53
C GLY A 110 3.87 -4.49 -13.61
N ARG A 111 3.01 -4.55 -12.58
CA ARG A 111 2.74 -3.44 -11.66
C ARG A 111 3.16 -3.71 -10.22
N TRP A 112 3.93 -4.77 -9.97
CA TRP A 112 4.32 -5.18 -8.62
C TRP A 112 5.04 -4.07 -7.82
N ILE A 113 5.83 -3.22 -8.46
CA ILE A 113 6.51 -2.09 -7.79
C ILE A 113 5.51 -1.10 -7.19
N GLU A 114 4.39 -0.87 -7.87
CA GLU A 114 3.33 0.05 -7.42
C GLU A 114 2.40 -0.61 -6.39
N MET A 115 2.25 -1.93 -6.48
CA MET A 115 1.25 -2.69 -5.74
C MET A 115 1.80 -3.30 -4.44
N ILE A 116 3.11 -3.53 -4.35
CA ILE A 116 3.77 -3.98 -3.12
C ILE A 116 4.13 -2.77 -2.25
N SER A 117 3.81 -2.84 -0.96
CA SER A 117 4.08 -1.74 -0.05
C SER A 117 5.58 -1.48 0.12
N GLY A 118 6.04 -0.31 -0.32
CA GLY A 118 7.42 0.14 -0.12
C GLY A 118 7.85 0.11 1.35
N LYS A 119 6.94 0.35 2.31
CA LYS A 119 7.23 0.26 3.76
C LYS A 119 7.65 -1.15 4.22
N LYS A 120 7.29 -2.20 3.47
CA LYS A 120 7.65 -3.58 3.80
C LYS A 120 8.96 -4.02 3.15
N VAL A 121 9.23 -3.53 1.95
CA VAL A 121 10.40 -3.93 1.16
C VAL A 121 11.60 -3.02 1.39
N LEU A 122 11.38 -1.72 1.60
CA LEU A 122 12.44 -0.73 1.73
C LEU A 122 13.39 -1.02 2.90
N PRO A 123 12.93 -1.31 4.14
CA PRO A 123 13.86 -1.61 5.23
C PRO A 123 14.72 -2.85 4.93
N GLN A 124 14.14 -3.87 4.30
CA GLN A 124 14.85 -5.09 3.93
C GLN A 124 15.88 -4.84 2.81
N LEU A 125 15.51 -4.00 1.83
CA LEU A 125 16.41 -3.60 0.75
C LEU A 125 17.59 -2.78 1.27
N LEU A 126 17.34 -1.82 2.15
CA LEU A 126 18.40 -0.98 2.73
C LEU A 126 19.34 -1.79 3.63
N ASN A 127 18.80 -2.75 4.38
CA ASN A 127 19.57 -3.63 5.26
C ASN A 127 20.23 -4.82 4.54
N SER A 128 20.00 -5.01 3.24
CA SER A 128 20.60 -6.10 2.45
C SER A 128 22.13 -6.01 2.25
N GLY A 129 22.77 -5.00 2.83
CA GLY A 129 24.22 -4.76 2.74
C GLY A 129 24.63 -3.88 1.56
N GLY A 130 23.68 -3.44 0.73
CA GLY A 130 23.95 -2.53 -0.39
C GLY A 130 24.19 -1.07 0.00
N PHE A 131 23.82 -0.69 1.22
CA PHE A 131 23.89 0.68 1.71
C PHE A 131 24.77 0.80 2.95
N LYS A 132 25.51 1.91 3.03
CA LYS A 132 26.32 2.26 4.19
C LYS A 132 26.24 3.76 4.45
N VAL A 133 25.63 4.12 5.57
CA VAL A 133 25.60 5.50 6.09
C VAL A 133 26.50 5.57 7.31
N LYS A 134 27.31 6.63 7.37
CA LYS A 134 28.17 6.93 8.51
C LYS A 134 27.67 8.20 9.20
N ASP A 135 27.84 8.28 10.51
CA ASP A 135 27.63 9.49 11.29
C ASP A 135 28.77 10.51 11.08
N ALA A 136 28.66 11.68 11.70
CA ALA A 136 29.69 12.72 11.68
C ALA A 136 31.05 12.25 12.26
N ASN A 137 31.05 11.19 13.08
CA ASN A 137 32.23 10.60 13.70
C ASN A 137 32.80 9.43 12.87
N GLY A 138 32.23 9.14 11.69
CA GLY A 138 32.64 8.05 10.81
C GLY A 138 32.18 6.66 11.23
N GLN A 139 31.40 6.54 12.31
CA GLN A 139 30.79 5.29 12.78
C GLN A 139 29.56 4.94 11.94
N ARG A 140 29.22 3.64 11.87
CA ARG A 140 28.08 3.16 11.09
C ARG A 140 26.79 3.46 11.86
N LEU A 141 25.83 4.11 11.20
CA LEU A 141 24.49 4.30 11.78
C LEU A 141 23.75 2.98 11.98
N THR A 142 22.87 2.95 12.97
CA THR A 142 21.94 1.82 13.17
C THR A 142 20.97 1.70 12.01
N SER A 143 20.28 0.56 11.87
CA SER A 143 19.36 0.29 10.76
C SER A 143 18.25 1.33 10.62
N GLU A 144 17.69 1.80 11.74
CA GLU A 144 16.62 2.80 11.74
C GLU A 144 17.12 4.22 11.39
N GLU A 145 18.27 4.63 11.93
CA GLU A 145 18.89 5.92 11.61
C GLU A 145 19.38 5.98 10.16
N MET A 146 19.95 4.87 9.69
CA MET A 146 20.37 4.69 8.30
C MET A 146 19.17 4.82 7.34
N GLU A 147 18.04 4.18 7.67
CA GLU A 147 16.81 4.30 6.88
C GLU A 147 16.34 5.76 6.81
N LYS A 148 16.29 6.47 7.94
CA LYS A 148 15.89 7.88 7.99
C LYS A 148 16.78 8.76 7.11
N GLU A 149 18.11 8.60 7.17
CA GLU A 149 19.03 9.41 6.37
C GLU A 149 18.94 9.09 4.87
N ILE A 150 18.77 7.81 4.49
CA ILE A 150 18.58 7.43 3.08
C ILE A 150 17.24 7.94 2.56
N VAL A 151 16.15 7.79 3.32
CA VAL A 151 14.82 8.31 2.95
C VAL A 151 14.87 9.83 2.83
N LYS A 152 15.56 10.51 3.75
CA LYS A 152 15.79 11.95 3.68
C LYS A 152 16.58 12.33 2.43
N GLU A 153 17.66 11.63 2.07
CA GLU A 153 18.40 11.90 0.83
C GLU A 153 17.51 11.72 -0.41
N LEU A 154 16.72 10.65 -0.46
CA LEU A 154 15.80 10.34 -1.56
C LEU A 154 14.63 11.34 -1.65
N ALA A 155 14.07 11.75 -0.52
CA ALA A 155 12.97 12.70 -0.44
C ALA A 155 13.44 14.15 -0.65
N VAL A 156 14.65 14.49 -0.19
CA VAL A 156 15.22 15.82 -0.34
C VAL A 156 15.63 16.07 -1.79
N LYS A 157 16.07 15.04 -2.53
CA LYS A 157 16.48 15.16 -3.94
C LYS A 157 15.33 15.27 -4.95
N ASN A 158 14.08 14.96 -4.57
CA ASN A 158 12.88 15.29 -5.35
C ASN A 158 12.36 16.68 -4.97
N VAL A 159 13.15 17.72 -5.25
CA VAL A 159 12.77 19.12 -4.96
C VAL A 159 11.58 19.56 -5.82
N ASP A 160 11.44 19.00 -7.02
CA ASP A 160 10.43 19.44 -7.99
C ASP A 160 8.99 18.98 -7.69
N SER A 161 8.78 18.15 -6.65
CA SER A 161 7.45 17.63 -6.29
C SER A 161 6.93 18.08 -4.92
N ARG A 162 7.64 18.97 -4.21
CA ARG A 162 7.16 19.43 -2.89
C ARG A 162 6.06 20.50 -3.04
N PRO A 163 4.98 20.44 -2.24
CA PRO A 163 4.05 21.55 -2.10
C PRO A 163 4.80 22.85 -1.79
N ARG A 164 4.48 23.95 -2.47
CA ARG A 164 5.19 25.25 -2.39
C ARG A 164 5.35 25.75 -0.93
N ASP A 165 4.38 25.39 -0.10
CA ASP A 165 4.24 25.76 1.30
C ASP A 165 5.42 25.21 2.15
N LEU A 166 5.88 23.99 1.85
CA LEU A 166 7.02 23.36 2.52
C LEU A 166 8.37 23.91 2.05
N GLY A 167 8.46 24.33 0.78
CA GLY A 167 9.63 25.05 0.26
C GLY A 167 9.80 26.41 0.93
N THR A 168 8.69 27.11 1.16
CA THR A 168 8.66 28.39 1.89
C THR A 168 9.10 28.21 3.35
N LEU A 169 8.64 27.16 4.02
CA LEU A 169 9.05 26.83 5.38
C LEU A 169 10.57 26.53 5.46
N GLN A 170 11.12 25.80 4.49
CA GLN A 170 12.54 25.50 4.43
C GLN A 170 13.38 26.76 4.25
N GLN A 171 12.97 27.68 3.37
CA GLN A 171 13.63 28.98 3.19
C GLN A 171 13.60 29.82 4.47
N LEU A 172 12.46 29.88 5.15
CA LEU A 172 12.34 30.60 6.42
C LEU A 172 13.27 30.04 7.50
N ILE A 173 13.44 28.72 7.58
CA ILE A 173 14.36 28.07 8.51
C ILE A 173 15.81 28.32 8.13
N GLN A 174 16.16 28.19 6.84
CA GLN A 174 17.52 28.47 6.36
C GLN A 174 17.93 29.91 6.64
N ASN A 175 17.07 30.89 6.34
CA ASN A 175 17.33 32.30 6.61
C ASN A 175 17.56 32.57 8.11
N ARG A 176 16.91 31.81 8.99
CA ARG A 176 17.08 31.93 10.44
C ARG A 176 18.37 31.31 10.95
N VAL A 177 18.82 30.20 10.33
CA VAL A 177 20.05 29.49 10.72
C VAL A 177 21.30 30.21 10.20
N THR A 178 21.27 30.84 9.04
CA THR A 178 22.40 31.64 8.50
C THR A 178 22.47 33.07 9.02
N SER A 179 21.48 33.52 9.82
CA SER A 179 21.50 34.84 10.47
C SER A 179 22.07 34.80 11.90
N THR A 180 22.91 33.80 12.20
CA THR A 180 23.70 33.70 13.44
C THR A 180 25.16 33.54 13.07
#